data_AF-A0A359H492-F1
#
_entry.id   AF-A0A359H492-F1
#
_cell.length_a   1.000
_cell.length_b   1.000
_cell.length_c   1.000
_cell.angle_alpha   90.00
_cell.angle_beta   90.00
_cell.angle_gamma   90.00
#
_symmetry.space_group_name_H-M   'P 1'
#
loop_
_entity.id
_entity.type
_entity.pdbx_description
1 polymer ?
#
loop_
_entity_poly.entity_id
_entity_poly.type
_entity_poly.pdbx_seq_one_letter_code
_entity_poly.pdbx_strand_id
1 'polypeptide(L)' 'AYSPLATGRALNDKFLNAIAGTYGVSVAQLLIRFALQSGTLPLPKTTTFGRMVENTKVDHFTITFEDMEKLNSIKSEYR' A
#
# COMPACT_ATOMS: atom_id res chain seq x y z
N ALA A 1 -8.14 14.07 -4.11
CA ALA A 1 -6.90 13.80 -3.34
C ALA A 1 -7.14 12.55 -2.49
N TYR A 2 -6.50 11.44 -2.84
CA TYR A 2 -6.70 10.17 -2.13
C TYR A 2 -5.92 10.21 -0.82
N SER A 3 -6.62 9.98 0.30
CA SER A 3 -6.01 9.66 1.59
C SER A 3 -6.13 8.14 1.81
N PRO A 4 -5.39 7.28 1.07
CA PRO A 4 -5.47 5.82 1.24
C PRO A 4 -5.05 5.35 2.61
N LEU A 5 -4.31 6.19 3.32
CA LEU A 5 -3.82 5.92 4.64
C LEU A 5 -4.93 6.31 5.61
N ALA A 6 -6.00 5.52 5.65
CA ALA A 6 -6.88 5.45 6.79
C ALA A 6 -6.05 4.99 8.01
N THR A 7 -5.40 5.97 8.63
CA THR A 7 -5.12 6.08 10.07
C THR A 7 -4.74 4.76 10.74
N GLY A 8 -3.54 4.23 10.47
CA GLY A 8 -2.90 3.16 11.26
C GLY A 8 -3.60 1.78 11.29
N ARG A 9 -4.89 1.67 10.96
CA ARG A 9 -5.66 0.43 10.96
C ARG A 9 -5.26 -0.47 9.80
N ALA A 10 -5.09 0.09 8.60
CA ALA A 10 -4.62 -0.67 7.44
C ALA A 10 -3.19 -1.24 7.64
N LEU A 11 -2.34 -0.56 8.41
CA LEU A 11 -0.98 -1.05 8.69
C LEU A 11 -0.96 -2.29 9.60
N ASN A 12 -2.00 -2.49 10.42
CA ASN A 12 -2.13 -3.62 11.33
C ASN A 12 -3.07 -4.73 10.81
N ASP A 13 -3.50 -4.63 9.55
CA ASP A 13 -4.37 -5.63 8.95
C ASP A 13 -3.55 -6.91 8.62
N LYS A 14 -4.00 -8.06 9.13
CA LYS A 14 -3.30 -9.35 8.92
C LYS A 14 -3.25 -9.76 7.46
N PHE A 15 -4.27 -9.39 6.68
CA PHE A 15 -4.34 -9.67 5.26
C PHE A 15 -3.34 -8.82 4.48
N LEU A 16 -3.29 -7.52 4.77
CA LEU A 16 -2.32 -6.62 4.14
C LEU A 16 -0.87 -7.01 4.49
N ASN A 17 -0.61 -7.45 5.73
CA ASN A 17 0.69 -7.98 6.11
C ASN A 17 1.03 -9.29 5.38
N ALA A 18 0.06 -10.17 5.16
CA ALA A 18 0.28 -11.40 4.40
C ALA A 18 0.66 -11.11 2.95
N ILE A 19 -0.06 -10.21 2.27
CA ILE A 19 0.28 -9.79 0.90
C ILE A 19 1.62 -9.05 0.88
N ALA A 20 1.86 -8.10 1.80
CA ALA A 20 3.15 -7.40 1.83
C ALA A 20 4.32 -8.38 2.02
N GLY A 21 4.11 -9.42 2.83
CA GLY A 21 5.04 -10.51 3.05
C GLY A 21 5.35 -11.34 1.80
N THR A 22 4.41 -11.56 0.88
CA THR A 22 4.68 -12.29 -0.37
C THR A 22 5.67 -11.55 -1.28
N TYR A 23 5.65 -10.21 -1.24
CA TYR A 23 6.57 -9.36 -1.99
C TYR A 23 7.82 -8.97 -1.18
N GLY A 24 7.90 -9.32 0.11
CA GLY A 24 9.01 -8.93 0.98
C GLY A 24 9.09 -7.43 1.27
N VAL A 25 7.97 -6.72 1.18
CA VAL A 25 7.88 -5.26 1.35
C VAL A 25 7.04 -4.91 2.57
N SER A 26 7.08 -3.65 3.00
CA SER A 26 6.18 -3.18 4.05
C SER A 26 4.77 -2.93 3.52
N VAL A 27 3.77 -2.95 4.41
CA VAL A 27 2.38 -2.62 4.05
C VAL A 27 2.28 -1.21 3.45
N ALA A 28 3.11 -0.27 3.91
CA ALA A 28 3.16 1.07 3.34
C ALA A 28 3.62 1.05 1.88
N GLN A 29 4.68 0.31 1.56
CA GLN A 29 5.17 0.15 0.19
C GLN A 29 4.13 -0.53 -0.71
N LEU A 30 3.47 -1.59 -0.21
CA LEU A 30 2.38 -2.28 -0.91
C LEU A 30 1.25 -1.30 -1.28
N LEU A 31 0.77 -0.50 -0.32
CA LEU A 31 -0.33 0.44 -0.55
C LEU A 31 0.05 1.58 -1.51
N ILE A 32 1.29 2.07 -1.45
CA ILE A 32 1.80 3.07 -2.39
C ILE A 32 1.84 2.48 -3.80
N ARG A 33 2.38 1.27 -3.97
CA ARG A 33 2.44 0.60 -5.27
C ARG A 33 1.05 0.29 -5.82
N PHE A 34 0.14 -0.15 -4.96
CA PHE A 34 -1.27 -0.37 -5.30
C PHE A 34 -1.95 0.89 -5.84
N ALA A 35 -1.75 2.03 -5.18
CA ALA A 35 -2.29 3.31 -5.65
C ALA A 35 -1.73 3.66 -7.03
N LEU A 36 -0.40 3.55 -7.23
CA LEU A 36 0.26 3.81 -8.50
C LEU A 36 -0.27 2.92 -9.62
N GLN A 37 -0.37 1.60 -9.40
CA GLN A 37 -0.91 0.66 -10.40
C GLN A 37 -2.41 0.85 -10.65
N SER A 38 -3.15 1.35 -9.67
CA SER A 38 -4.57 1.73 -9.82
C SER A 38 -4.76 3.08 -10.52
N GLY A 39 -3.69 3.71 -11.04
CA GLY A 39 -3.73 5.01 -11.72
C GLY A 39 -3.99 6.20 -10.79
N THR A 40 -3.80 6.01 -9.48
CA THR A 40 -4.00 7.07 -8.46
C THR A 40 -2.66 7.53 -7.92
N LEU A 41 -2.44 8.85 -7.83
CA LEU A 41 -1.21 9.37 -7.23
C LEU A 41 -1.24 9.23 -5.70
N PRO A 42 -0.39 8.39 -5.06
CA PRO A 42 -0.33 8.30 -3.61
C PRO A 42 0.36 9.55 -3.04
N LEU A 43 -0.23 10.11 -1.97
CA LEU A 43 0.38 11.19 -1.19
C LEU A 43 0.65 10.70 0.23
N PRO A 44 1.75 9.93 0.44
CA PRO A 44 2.07 9.41 1.76
C PRO A 44 2.54 10.54 2.67
N LYS A 45 1.72 10.90 3.66
CA LYS A 45 2.12 11.85 4.71
C LYS A 45 3.03 11.14 5.71
N THR A 46 4.31 11.52 5.76
CA THR A 46 5.27 11.06 6.76
C THR A 46 6.19 12.19 7.19
N THR A 47 6.55 12.24 8.46
CA THR A 47 7.55 13.17 9.03
C THR A 47 8.86 12.46 9.38
N THR A 48 8.90 11.13 9.28
CA THR A 48 10.10 10.32 9.56
C THR A 48 10.92 10.13 8.29
N PHE A 49 12.19 10.56 8.31
CA PHE A 49 13.09 10.46 7.15
C PHE A 49 13.26 9.02 6.64
N GLY A 50 13.46 8.04 7.54
CA GLY A 50 13.57 6.63 7.15
C GLY A 50 12.36 6.13 6.35
N ARG A 51 11.14 6.52 6.76
CA ARG A 51 9.90 6.19 6.05
C ARG A 51 9.76 6.94 4.73
N MET A 52 10.27 8.17 4.62
CA MET A 52 10.31 8.88 3.33
C MET A 52 11.10 8.08 2.30
N VAL A 53 12.32 7.65 2.67
CA VAL A 53 13.17 6.86 1.79
C VAL A 53 12.52 5.51 1.47
N GLU A 54 11.98 4.80 2.46
CA GLU A 54 11.31 3.52 2.26
C GLU A 54 10.10 3.62 1.30
N ASN A 55 9.29 4.67 1.45
CA ASN A 55 8.12 4.94 0.61
C ASN A 55 8.48 5.24 -0.85
N THR A 56 9.71 5.68 -1.14
CA THR A 56 10.17 5.86 -2.53
C THR A 56 10.60 4.56 -3.19
N LYS A 57 10.94 3.52 -2.41
CA LYS A 57 11.42 2.23 -2.93
C LYS A 57 10.25 1.32 -3.27
N VAL A 58 9.41 1.70 -4.23
CA VAL A 58 8.20 0.93 -4.61
C VAL A 58 8.21 0.44 -6.05
N ASP A 59 9.24 0.79 -6.81
CA ASP A 59 9.34 0.44 -8.24
C ASP A 59 9.98 -0.93 -8.51
N HIS A 60 10.54 -1.56 -7.47
CA HIS A 60 11.25 -2.83 -7.58
C HIS A 60 10.32 -4.06 -7.64
N PHE A 61 9.02 -3.89 -7.41
CA PHE A 61 8.03 -4.98 -7.43
C PHE A 61 6.75 -4.53 -8.15
N THR A 62 5.95 -5.50 -8.57
CA THR A 62 4.68 -5.27 -9.24
C THR A 62 3.65 -6.18 -8.62
N ILE A 63 2.52 -5.62 -8.20
CA ILE A 63 1.41 -6.40 -7.64
C ILE A 63 0.73 -7.12 -8.79
N THR A 64 0.53 -8.43 -8.63
CA THR A 64 -0.17 -9.27 -9.61
C THR A 64 -1.64 -8.87 -9.74
N PHE A 65 -2.26 -9.23 -10.86
CA PHE A 65 -3.67 -8.93 -11.07
C PHE A 65 -4.58 -9.51 -9.98
N GLU A 66 -4.33 -10.75 -9.55
CA GLU A 66 -5.09 -11.40 -8.48
C GLU A 66 -4.98 -10.66 -7.14
N ASP A 67 -3.79 -10.20 -6.77
CA ASP A 67 -3.61 -9.44 -5.53
C ASP A 67 -4.16 -8.03 -5.64
N MET A 68 -4.14 -7.41 -6.83
CA MET A 68 -4.81 -6.14 -7.09
C MET A 68 -6.33 -6.27 -6.91
N GLU A 69 -6.95 -7.38 -7.35
CA GLU A 69 -8.38 -7.64 -7.11
C GLU A 69 -8.69 -7.82 -5.63
N LYS A 70 -7.88 -8.60 -4.91
CA LYS A 70 -7.98 -8.76 -3.44
C LYS A 70 -7.91 -7.42 -2.71
N LEU A 71 -6.94 -6.58 -3.05
CA LEU A 71 -6.77 -5.25 -2.45
C LEU A 71 -7.95 -4.31 -2.80
N ASN A 72 -8.51 -4.43 -4.00
CA ASN A 72 -9.71 -3.68 -4.39
C ASN A 72 -10.96 -4.13 -3.62
N SER A 73 -11.11 -5.42 -3.30
CA SER A 73 -12.24 -5.90 -2.50
C SER A 73 -12.24 -5.26 -1.11
N ILE A 74 -11.05 -5.15 -0.50
CA ILE A 74 -10.85 -4.53 0.81
C ILE A 74 -11.13 -3.03 0.79
N LYS A 75 -10.74 -2.34 -0.30
CA LYS A 75 -11.05 -0.91 -0.47
C LYS A 75 -12.56 -0.62 -0.37
N SER A 76 -13.41 -1.56 -0.79
CA SER A 76 -14.86 -1.39 -0.67
C SER A 76 -15.36 -1.45 0.78
N GLU A 77 -14.64 -2.14 1.67
CA GLU A 77 -15.01 -2.31 3.08
C GLU A 77 -14.64 -1.10 3.94
N TYR A 78 -13.59 -0.37 3.55
CA TYR A 78 -13.14 0.86 4.21
C TYR A 78 -13.73 2.15 3.62
N ARG A 79 -14.74 2.04 2.75
CA ARG A 79 -15.34 3.17 2.04
C ARG A 79 -16.49 3.82 2.79
#